data_AF-W2Q1A4-F1
#
_entry.id   AF-W2Q1A4-F1
#
_cell.length_a   1.000
_cell.length_b   1.000
_cell.length_c   1.000
_cell.angle_alpha   90.00
_cell.angle_beta   90.00
_cell.angle_gamma   90.00
#
_symmetry.space_group_name_H-M   'P 1'
#
loop_
_entity.id
_entity.type
_entity.pdbx_description
1 polymer ?
#
loop_
_entity_poly.entity_id
_entity_poly.type
_entity_poly.pdbx_seq_one_letter_code
_entity_poly.pdbx_strand_id
1 'polypeptide(L)'
;MQTRSSNANSADPPAYFVMEEDLKPWELYSLDGAEEPETLDRMKGFFTRYRAIRGKATNFAYTHDALQRSWCSFIRRWNAARREGLSFTSWLEDREGNRSNHAIGELRERAVRTALRLGIDRLALNGSINWSSGR
;
A
#
# COMPACT_ATOMS: atom_id res chain seq x y z
N MET A 1 40.49 -37.79 28.23
CA MET A 1 39.24 -36.99 28.24
C MET A 1 39.18 -36.23 26.92
N GLN A 2 38.35 -36.66 25.96
CA GLN A 2 38.18 -35.98 24.68
C GLN A 2 36.89 -35.17 24.69
N THR A 3 37.02 -33.88 24.40
CA THR A 3 35.93 -32.92 24.20
C THR A 3 35.19 -33.26 22.92
N ARG A 4 33.92 -33.67 23.04
CA ARG A 4 33.02 -33.83 21.89
C ARG A 4 32.48 -32.44 21.53
N SER A 5 33.10 -31.79 20.54
CA SER A 5 32.59 -30.57 19.93
C SER A 5 31.25 -30.86 19.27
N SER A 6 30.17 -30.35 19.84
CA SER A 6 28.85 -30.31 19.21
C SER A 6 28.77 -29.02 18.39
N ASN A 7 29.16 -29.09 17.11
CA ASN A 7 28.89 -28.03 16.15
C ASN A 7 27.40 -28.02 15.80
N ALA A 8 26.61 -27.27 16.55
CA ALA A 8 25.24 -26.94 16.19
C ALA A 8 25.24 -25.70 15.29
N ASN A 9 25.53 -25.90 14.00
CA ASN A 9 25.20 -24.89 12.99
C ASN A 9 23.71 -25.04 12.65
N SER A 10 22.86 -24.51 13.54
CA SER A 10 21.44 -24.26 13.27
C SER A 10 21.37 -23.13 12.25
N ALA A 11 21.37 -23.48 10.97
CA ALA A 11 21.28 -22.54 9.85
C ALA A 11 19.81 -22.21 9.53
N ASP A 12 18.97 -22.05 10.55
CA ASP A 12 17.63 -21.50 10.33
C ASP A 12 17.81 -20.01 10.00
N PRO A 13 17.37 -19.56 8.80
CA PRO A 13 17.46 -18.15 8.45
C PRO A 13 16.66 -17.35 9.48
N PRO A 14 17.21 -16.25 10.02
CA PRO A 14 16.47 -15.44 10.97
C PRO A 14 15.19 -14.91 10.32
N ALA A 15 14.13 -14.72 11.12
CA ALA A 15 12.76 -14.42 10.69
C ALA A 15 12.56 -13.18 9.81
N TYR A 16 13.63 -12.45 9.47
CA TYR A 16 13.64 -11.33 8.53
C TYR A 16 14.22 -11.68 7.15
N PHE A 17 14.73 -12.90 6.92
CA PHE A 17 15.08 -13.36 5.57
C PHE A 17 13.81 -13.63 4.78
N VAL A 18 13.34 -12.62 4.06
CA VAL A 18 12.31 -12.78 3.02
C VAL A 18 13.02 -13.20 1.74
N MET A 19 12.82 -14.44 1.27
CA MET A 19 13.40 -14.89 0.01
C MET A 19 12.67 -14.20 -1.17
N GLU A 20 13.34 -14.03 -2.32
CA GLU A 20 12.67 -13.45 -3.50
C GLU A 20 11.44 -14.24 -3.94
N GLU A 21 11.46 -15.55 -3.74
CA GLU A 21 10.33 -16.46 -3.97
C GLU A 21 9.16 -16.14 -3.04
N ASP A 22 9.42 -15.71 -1.81
CA ASP A 22 8.39 -15.24 -0.88
C ASP A 22 7.84 -13.88 -1.30
N LEU A 23 8.59 -13.05 -2.02
CA LEU A 23 8.09 -11.76 -2.50
C LEU A 23 7.09 -11.92 -3.66
N LYS A 24 7.30 -12.93 -4.52
CA LYS A 24 6.50 -13.19 -5.72
C LYS A 24 6.10 -14.67 -5.88
N PRO A 25 5.34 -15.24 -4.93
CA PRO A 25 4.91 -16.65 -5.01
C PRO A 25 3.88 -16.91 -6.11
N TRP A 26 3.32 -15.86 -6.72
CA TRP A 26 2.33 -15.97 -7.79
C TRP A 26 2.72 -15.14 -9.01
N GLU A 27 2.35 -15.63 -10.18
CA GLU A 27 2.49 -14.90 -11.43
C GLU A 27 1.57 -13.69 -11.48
N LEU A 28 1.96 -12.68 -12.26
CA LEU A 28 1.14 -11.50 -12.46
C LEU A 28 -0.20 -11.91 -13.09
N TYR A 29 -1.30 -11.53 -12.44
CA TYR A 29 -2.68 -11.87 -12.84
C TYR A 29 -3.07 -13.33 -12.65
N SER A 30 -2.23 -14.18 -12.07
CA SER A 30 -2.70 -15.48 -11.57
C SER A 30 -3.60 -15.27 -10.34
N LEU A 31 -4.67 -16.07 -10.27
CA LEU A 31 -5.58 -16.15 -9.13
C LEU A 31 -5.30 -17.34 -8.21
N ASP A 32 -4.26 -18.13 -8.48
CA ASP A 32 -3.97 -19.39 -7.75
C ASP A 32 -3.74 -19.15 -6.24
N GLY A 33 -3.32 -17.94 -5.88
CA GLY A 33 -3.13 -17.53 -4.49
C GLY A 33 -4.33 -16.89 -3.81
N ALA A 34 -5.41 -16.59 -4.53
CA ALA A 34 -6.55 -15.86 -4.00
C ALA A 34 -7.57 -16.81 -3.36
N GLU A 35 -7.96 -16.50 -2.13
CA GLU A 35 -9.07 -17.20 -1.45
C GLU A 35 -10.40 -16.69 -2.00
N GLU A 36 -11.19 -17.59 -2.60
CA GLU A 36 -12.49 -17.29 -3.23
C GLU A 36 -12.45 -16.00 -4.08
N PRO A 37 -11.66 -16.01 -5.18
CA PRO A 37 -11.50 -14.83 -6.01
C PRO A 37 -12.80 -14.49 -6.74
N GLU A 38 -12.98 -13.19 -6.97
CA GLU A 38 -13.91 -12.72 -8.00
C GLU A 38 -13.36 -13.04 -9.41
N THR A 39 -14.12 -12.67 -10.44
CA THR A 39 -13.62 -12.79 -11.82
C THR A 39 -12.29 -12.02 -11.98
N LEU A 40 -11.40 -12.54 -12.83
CA LEU A 40 -10.09 -11.93 -13.06
C LEU A 40 -10.18 -10.44 -13.44
N ASP A 41 -11.19 -10.08 -14.22
CA ASP A 41 -11.45 -8.70 -14.62
C ASP A 41 -11.75 -7.79 -13.41
N ARG A 42 -12.62 -8.24 -12.50
CA ARG A 42 -12.90 -7.53 -11.24
C ARG A 42 -11.67 -7.42 -10.36
N MET A 43 -10.89 -8.51 -10.25
CA MET A 43 -9.66 -8.52 -9.47
C MET A 43 -8.63 -7.53 -10.02
N LYS A 44 -8.53 -7.37 -11.34
CA LYS A 44 -7.70 -6.32 -11.98
C LYS A 44 -8.21 -4.91 -11.69
N GLY A 45 -9.53 -4.71 -11.66
CA GLY A 45 -10.15 -3.44 -11.25
C GLY A 45 -9.80 -3.07 -9.81
N PHE A 46 -9.94 -4.02 -8.87
CA PHE A 46 -9.54 -3.84 -7.48
C PHE A 46 -8.05 -3.62 -7.32
N PHE A 47 -7.22 -4.33 -8.08
CA PHE A 47 -5.77 -4.15 -8.07
C PHE A 47 -5.37 -2.73 -8.50
N THR A 48 -6.03 -2.19 -9.53
CA THR A 48 -5.78 -0.82 -10.02
C THR A 48 -6.08 0.20 -8.91
N ARG A 49 -7.22 0.06 -8.25
CA ARG A 49 -7.60 0.89 -7.11
C ARG A 49 -6.67 0.72 -5.90
N TYR A 50 -6.31 -0.52 -5.58
CA TYR A 50 -5.36 -0.86 -4.52
C TYR A 50 -3.99 -0.21 -4.74
N ARG A 51 -3.52 -0.17 -5.99
CA ARG A 51 -2.29 0.54 -6.35
C ARG A 51 -2.45 2.05 -6.22
N ALA A 52 -3.59 2.58 -6.64
CA ALA A 52 -3.88 4.01 -6.51
C ALA A 52 -3.79 4.47 -5.05
N ILE A 53 -4.29 3.69 -4.07
CA ILE A 53 -4.23 4.06 -2.64
C ILE A 53 -2.83 3.95 -2.02
N ARG A 54 -1.92 3.13 -2.56
CA ARG A 54 -0.58 2.89 -2.00
C ARG A 54 0.46 3.97 -2.29
N GLY A 55 0.17 4.90 -3.19
CA GLY A 55 0.85 6.20 -3.20
C GLY A 55 2.25 6.15 -3.77
N LYS A 56 2.34 6.10 -5.10
CA LYS A 56 3.33 6.86 -5.85
C LYS A 56 2.77 7.10 -7.25
N ALA A 57 2.28 8.32 -7.46
CA ALA A 57 2.12 8.87 -8.80
C ALA A 57 3.53 9.21 -9.28
N THR A 58 4.28 8.20 -9.69
CA THR A 58 5.55 8.40 -10.36
C THR A 58 5.45 7.65 -11.67
N ASN A 59 5.55 8.43 -12.75
CA ASN A 59 5.61 8.06 -14.16
C ASN A 59 6.76 7.09 -14.47
N PHE A 60 6.75 5.90 -13.87
CA PHE A 60 7.70 4.85 -14.22
C PHE A 60 6.95 3.76 -14.93
N ALA A 61 7.42 3.44 -16.14
CA ALA A 61 7.21 2.14 -16.74
C ALA A 61 7.55 1.10 -15.66
N TYR A 62 6.52 0.50 -15.05
CA TYR A 62 6.74 -0.51 -14.03
C TYR A 62 7.37 -1.71 -14.72
N THR A 63 8.54 -2.13 -14.24
CA THR A 63 9.09 -3.42 -14.65
C THR A 63 8.07 -4.51 -14.32
N HIS A 64 8.04 -5.57 -15.12
CA HIS A 64 7.16 -6.73 -14.88
C HIS A 64 7.29 -7.23 -13.43
N ASP A 65 8.51 -7.29 -12.91
CA ASP A 65 8.80 -7.72 -11.54
C ASP A 65 8.15 -6.80 -10.47
N ALA A 66 8.21 -5.48 -10.63
CA ALA A 66 7.56 -4.54 -9.71
C ALA A 66 6.03 -4.65 -9.74
N LEU A 67 5.46 -4.94 -10.91
CA LEU A 67 4.03 -5.16 -11.07
C LEU A 67 3.59 -6.49 -10.44
N GLN A 68 4.37 -7.56 -10.64
CA GLN A 68 4.15 -8.88 -10.04
C GLN A 68 4.25 -8.86 -8.50
N ARG A 69 5.27 -8.21 -7.93
CA ARG A 69 5.39 -8.03 -6.48
C ARG A 69 4.20 -7.27 -5.91
N SER A 70 3.73 -6.25 -6.63
CA SER A 70 2.53 -5.51 -6.25
C SER A 70 1.27 -6.38 -6.32
N TRP A 71 1.14 -7.24 -7.33
CA TRP A 71 0.04 -8.20 -7.44
C TRP A 71 0.03 -9.19 -6.29
N CYS A 72 1.19 -9.77 -5.95
CA CYS A 72 1.30 -10.69 -4.80
C CYS A 72 0.95 -10.00 -3.47
N SER A 73 1.38 -8.75 -3.30
CA SER A 73 1.00 -7.95 -2.13
C SER A 73 -0.52 -7.68 -2.07
N PHE A 74 -1.16 -7.48 -3.22
CA PHE A 74 -2.61 -7.33 -3.33
C PHE A 74 -3.34 -8.62 -2.95
N ILE A 75 -2.92 -9.78 -3.48
CA ILE A 75 -3.49 -11.10 -3.15
C ILE A 75 -3.37 -11.39 -1.64
N ARG A 76 -2.22 -11.07 -1.02
CA ARG A 76 -2.06 -11.20 0.43
C ARG A 76 -3.06 -10.35 1.21
N ARG A 77 -3.27 -9.10 0.80
CA ARG A 77 -4.25 -8.23 1.47
C ARG A 77 -5.69 -8.69 1.23
N TRP A 78 -5.99 -9.19 0.03
CA TRP A 78 -7.28 -9.83 -0.28
C TRP A 78 -7.57 -10.98 0.69
N ASN A 79 -6.67 -11.96 0.79
CA ASN A 79 -6.82 -13.09 1.70
C ASN A 79 -6.88 -12.65 3.17
N ALA A 80 -6.10 -11.64 3.57
CA ALA A 80 -6.13 -11.12 4.93
C ALA A 80 -7.50 -10.49 5.26
N ALA A 81 -8.06 -9.66 4.38
CA ALA A 81 -9.39 -9.07 4.60
C ALA A 81 -10.47 -10.16 4.76
N ARG A 82 -10.41 -11.21 3.93
CA ARG A 82 -11.34 -12.34 4.02
C ARG A 82 -11.20 -13.13 5.32
N ARG A 83 -9.97 -13.45 5.73
CA ARG A 83 -9.70 -14.12 7.02
C ARG A 83 -10.07 -13.26 8.23
N GLU A 84 -9.99 -11.94 8.10
CA GLU A 84 -10.48 -10.96 9.08
C GLU A 84 -12.03 -10.86 9.09
N GLY A 85 -12.74 -11.56 8.20
CA GLY A 85 -14.20 -11.45 8.04
C GLY A 85 -14.66 -10.12 7.45
N LEU A 86 -13.73 -9.35 6.86
CA LEU A 86 -13.98 -8.05 6.25
C LEU A 86 -14.18 -8.19 4.74
N SER A 87 -15.11 -7.39 4.20
CA SER A 87 -15.16 -7.20 2.75
C SER A 87 -13.94 -6.41 2.29
N PHE A 88 -13.18 -6.97 1.36
CA PHE A 88 -12.05 -6.27 0.76
C PHE A 88 -12.48 -4.96 0.08
N THR A 89 -13.67 -4.91 -0.52
CA THR A 89 -14.19 -3.69 -1.16
C THR A 89 -14.46 -2.60 -0.14
N SER A 90 -15.05 -2.95 1.00
CA SER A 90 -15.30 -1.99 2.09
C SER A 90 -13.99 -1.46 2.68
N TRP A 91 -13.00 -2.35 2.89
CA TRP A 91 -11.67 -1.93 3.34
C TRP A 91 -10.99 -0.97 2.35
N LEU A 92 -11.16 -1.23 1.05
CA LEU A 92 -10.56 -0.44 -0.01
C LEU A 92 -11.24 0.94 -0.12
N GLU A 93 -12.56 1.01 -0.01
CA GLU A 93 -13.34 2.26 0.01
C GLU A 93 -12.95 3.14 1.21
N ASP A 94 -12.79 2.57 2.40
CA ASP A 94 -12.31 3.28 3.59
C ASP A 94 -10.92 3.89 3.34
N ARG A 95 -10.01 3.11 2.74
CA ARG A 95 -8.65 3.58 2.40
C ARG A 95 -8.65 4.65 1.32
N GLU A 96 -9.51 4.55 0.31
CA GLU A 96 -9.69 5.56 -0.72
C GLU A 96 -10.23 6.86 -0.12
N GLY A 97 -11.25 6.78 0.74
CA GLY A 97 -11.81 7.92 1.46
C GLY A 97 -10.77 8.57 2.37
N ASN A 98 -10.04 7.77 3.15
CA ASN A 98 -9.00 8.27 4.04
C ASN A 98 -7.87 8.96 3.26
N ARG A 99 -7.46 8.40 2.11
CA ARG A 99 -6.47 9.04 1.24
C ARG A 99 -6.98 10.35 0.64
N SER A 100 -8.20 10.39 0.14
CA SER A 100 -8.80 11.61 -0.43
C SER A 100 -8.91 12.70 0.65
N ASN A 101 -9.36 12.35 1.85
CA ASN A 101 -9.45 13.26 2.99
C ASN A 101 -8.08 13.84 3.39
N HIS A 102 -7.02 13.05 3.26
CA HIS A 102 -5.64 13.45 3.55
C HIS A 102 -4.85 13.85 2.30
N ALA A 103 -5.52 14.06 1.16
CA ALA A 103 -4.88 14.65 0.01
C ALA A 103 -4.47 16.08 0.36
N ILE A 104 -3.29 16.50 -0.10
CA ILE A 104 -2.73 17.84 0.20
C ILE A 104 -3.73 18.95 -0.18
N GLY A 105 -4.48 18.79 -1.27
CA GLY A 105 -5.54 19.72 -1.68
C GLY A 105 -6.67 19.83 -0.65
N GLU A 106 -7.24 18.70 -0.23
CA GLU A 106 -8.31 18.64 0.78
C GLU A 106 -7.85 19.14 2.16
N LEU A 107 -6.62 18.79 2.56
CA LEU A 107 -6.00 19.33 3.78
C LEU A 107 -5.83 20.84 3.70
N ARG A 108 -5.41 21.37 2.55
CA ARG A 108 -5.30 22.82 2.31
C ARG A 108 -6.66 23.50 2.42
N GLU A 109 -7.69 22.95 1.79
CA GLU A 109 -9.04 23.53 1.85
C GLU A 109 -9.62 23.51 3.26
N ARG A 110 -9.41 22.43 4.00
CA ARG A 110 -9.83 22.30 5.39
C ARG A 110 -9.07 23.24 6.31
N ALA A 111 -7.77 23.43 6.08
CA ALA A 111 -6.96 24.42 6.80
C ALA A 111 -7.47 25.85 6.52
N VAL A 112 -7.75 26.20 5.27
CA VAL A 112 -8.33 27.50 4.88
C VAL A 112 -9.70 27.72 5.51
N ARG A 113 -10.60 26.73 5.45
CA ARG A 113 -11.93 26.79 6.12
C ARG A 113 -11.81 27.02 7.62
N THR A 114 -10.87 26.33 8.27
CA THR A 114 -10.66 26.46 9.72
C THR A 114 -10.09 27.83 10.08
N ALA A 115 -9.12 28.32 9.30
CA ALA A 115 -8.53 29.63 9.53
C ALA A 115 -9.52 30.79 9.31
N LEU A 116 -10.37 30.70 8.28
CA LEU A 116 -11.46 31.66 8.05
C LEU A 116 -12.49 31.66 9.20
N ARG A 117 -12.82 30.49 9.77
CA ARG A 117 -13.70 30.40 10.97
C ARG A 117 -13.09 31.04 12.21
N LEU A 118 -11.77 31.08 12.30
CA LEU A 118 -11.03 31.70 13.41
C LEU A 118 -10.72 33.19 13.16
N GLY A 119 -11.25 33.79 12.08
CA GLY A 119 -11.05 35.21 11.75
C GLY A 119 -9.68 35.54 11.15
N ILE A 120 -8.93 34.55 10.69
CA ILE A 120 -7.62 34.75 10.05
C ILE A 120 -7.84 35.07 8.56
N ASP A 121 -7.34 36.23 8.14
CA ASP A 121 -7.60 36.77 6.80
C ASP A 121 -6.89 35.98 5.68
N ARG A 122 -7.56 35.80 4.55
CA ARG A 122 -7.13 34.89 3.45
C ARG A 122 -5.79 35.30 2.83
N LEU A 123 -5.44 36.59 2.88
CA LEU A 123 -4.17 37.15 2.41
C LEU A 123 -2.99 36.79 3.32
N ALA A 124 -3.20 36.66 4.64
CA ALA A 124 -2.16 36.27 5.59
C ALA A 124 -1.73 34.80 5.43
N LEU A 125 -2.68 33.92 5.03
CA LEU A 125 -2.44 32.49 4.83
C LEU A 125 -1.68 32.18 3.52
N ASN A 126 -1.89 32.96 2.45
CA ASN A 126 -1.16 32.78 1.20
C ASN A 126 0.27 33.33 1.26
N GLY A 127 0.55 34.32 2.12
CA GLY A 127 1.89 34.90 2.29
C GLY A 127 2.85 34.09 3.17
N SER A 128 2.33 33.32 4.14
CA SER A 128 3.17 32.54 5.09
C SER A 128 3.41 31.09 4.66
N ILE A 129 2.65 30.57 3.70
CA ILE A 129 2.68 29.16 3.36
C ILE A 129 3.29 28.98 1.96
N ASN A 130 4.62 29.13 1.87
CA ASN A 130 5.39 28.72 0.71
C ASN A 130 5.55 27.18 0.73
N TRP A 131 4.53 26.47 0.24
CA TRP A 131 4.72 25.08 -0.15
C TRP A 131 5.54 25.09 -1.44
N SER A 132 6.85 24.89 -1.32
CA SER A 132 7.74 24.73 -2.46
C SER A 132 7.29 23.52 -3.28
N SER A 133 6.59 23.77 -4.38
CA SER A 133 6.27 22.78 -5.40
C SER A 133 7.60 22.31 -6.02
N GLY A 134 8.10 21.17 -5.54
CA GLY A 134 9.14 20.40 -6.21
C GLY A 134 8.59 19.92 -7.55
N ARG A 135 9.19 20.43 -8.62
CA ARG A 135 8.87 20.15 -10.02
C ARG A 135 9.38 18.78 -10.43
#